data_AF-A0A2Z6R5G9-F1
#
_entry.id   AF-A0A2Z6R5G9-F1
#
_cell.length_a   1.000
_cell.length_b   1.000
_cell.length_c   1.000
_cell.angle_alpha   90.00
_cell.angle_beta   90.00
_cell.angle_gamma   90.00
#
_symmetry.space_group_name_H-M   'P 1'
#
loop_
_entity.id
_entity.type
_entity.pdbx_description
1 polymer ?
#
loop_
_entity_poly.entity_id
_entity_poly.type
_entity_poly.pdbx_seq_one_letter_code
_entity_poly.pdbx_strand_id
1 'polypeptide(L)'
;MAEKLNKKAATKTVGKGSTNAVVSTDKLDKAEIKKIFNRFDYNGNGILSLAEIDKAVIEIYPHLAEDKPAIMRAYKATDTSQDGFVDFKEFGRLIDLLHYYNNLYQIFKELDIDNDRRIDFNEFKKGHELMGIDVSSTKELKKKFDEIDTNHGGHILFDEFCIYAAKIKLISEIPQDAKEAQETQEDN
;
A
#
# COMPACT_ATOMS: atom_id res chain seq x y z
N MET A 1 -35.69 54.50 -9.86
CA MET A 1 -35.02 53.54 -10.76
C MET A 1 -33.93 52.85 -9.98
N ALA A 2 -34.00 51.51 -9.94
CA ALA A 2 -32.96 50.51 -9.63
C ALA A 2 -32.10 50.68 -8.35
N GLU A 3 -31.67 49.64 -7.65
CA GLU A 3 -32.01 48.23 -7.53
C GLU A 3 -31.17 47.73 -6.34
N LYS A 4 -31.70 46.74 -5.64
CA LYS A 4 -31.12 46.10 -4.45
C LYS A 4 -29.72 45.53 -4.75
N LEU A 5 -28.88 45.38 -3.71
CA LEU A 5 -28.41 44.07 -3.25
C LEU A 5 -27.43 44.20 -2.07
N ASN A 6 -28.03 44.12 -0.88
CA ASN A 6 -27.44 43.59 0.34
C ASN A 6 -26.97 42.14 0.09
N LYS A 7 -25.66 41.90 -0.02
CA LYS A 7 -25.11 40.54 -0.02
C LYS A 7 -24.81 40.14 1.42
N LYS A 8 -25.76 39.42 2.02
CA LYS A 8 -25.56 38.59 3.21
C LYS A 8 -24.35 37.68 3.00
N ALA A 9 -23.39 37.75 3.91
CA ALA A 9 -22.45 36.66 4.16
C ALA A 9 -23.27 35.43 4.57
N ALA A 10 -23.34 34.45 3.67
CA ALA A 10 -23.89 33.14 3.98
C ALA A 10 -22.81 32.36 4.74
N THR A 11 -22.91 32.36 6.06
CA THR A 11 -22.28 31.37 6.93
C THR A 11 -22.90 30.02 6.61
N LYS A 12 -22.27 29.26 5.70
CA LYS A 12 -22.61 27.86 5.48
C LYS A 12 -21.80 27.03 6.48
N THR A 13 -22.50 26.67 7.55
CA THR A 13 -22.21 25.56 8.46
C THR A 13 -21.66 24.36 7.70
N VAL A 14 -20.37 24.04 7.89
CA VAL A 14 -19.83 22.73 7.55
C VAL A 14 -20.15 21.82 8.72
N GLY A 15 -21.04 20.87 8.46
CA GLY A 15 -21.56 19.92 9.44
C GLY A 15 -20.48 19.01 9.99
N LYS A 16 -20.72 18.56 11.22
CA LYS A 16 -20.08 17.40 11.86
C LYS A 16 -20.07 16.21 10.90
N GLY A 17 -18.93 15.96 10.27
CA GLY A 17 -18.56 14.67 9.72
C GLY A 17 -17.60 14.02 10.70
N SER A 18 -18.01 12.89 11.27
CA SER A 18 -17.21 12.08 12.18
C SER A 18 -15.81 11.83 11.61
N THR A 19 -14.82 11.91 12.49
CA THR A 19 -13.42 11.57 12.24
C THR A 19 -13.32 10.17 11.64
N ASN A 20 -13.05 10.05 10.33
CA ASN A 20 -12.56 8.83 9.72
C ASN A 20 -11.13 8.61 10.22
N ALA A 21 -11.01 8.07 11.43
CA ALA A 21 -9.76 7.51 11.90
C ALA A 21 -9.39 6.35 10.95
N VAL A 22 -8.15 6.34 10.49
CA VAL A 22 -7.54 5.23 9.75
C VAL A 22 -7.67 3.97 10.60
N VAL A 23 -8.62 3.10 10.29
CA VAL A 23 -8.92 1.93 11.12
C VAL A 23 -8.05 0.76 10.68
N SER A 24 -6.87 0.62 11.29
CA SER A 24 -6.10 -0.63 11.29
C SER A 24 -6.84 -1.68 12.09
N THR A 25 -6.85 -2.94 11.63
CA THR A 25 -7.71 -3.98 12.24
C THR A 25 -7.24 -4.45 13.60
N ASP A 26 -5.97 -4.20 13.95
CA ASP A 26 -5.36 -4.53 15.24
C ASP A 26 -6.07 -3.91 16.46
N LYS A 27 -6.86 -2.85 16.27
CA LYS A 27 -7.54 -2.12 17.35
C LYS A 27 -9.04 -2.38 17.43
N LEU A 28 -9.58 -3.20 16.53
CA LEU A 28 -11.02 -3.47 16.45
C LEU A 28 -11.37 -4.80 17.10
N ASP A 29 -12.54 -4.85 17.73
CA ASP A 29 -13.08 -6.13 18.15
C ASP A 29 -13.64 -6.94 16.97
N LYS A 30 -13.84 -8.24 17.17
CA LYS A 30 -14.34 -9.15 16.12
C LYS A 30 -15.74 -8.75 15.59
N ALA A 31 -16.58 -8.12 16.41
CA ALA A 31 -17.90 -7.68 16.01
C ALA A 31 -17.84 -6.43 15.13
N GLU A 32 -16.92 -5.52 15.41
CA GLU A 32 -16.62 -4.35 14.59
C GLU A 32 -16.04 -4.76 13.23
N ILE A 33 -15.06 -5.68 13.22
CA ILE A 33 -14.50 -6.24 11.97
C ILE A 33 -15.61 -6.88 11.14
N LYS A 34 -16.53 -7.64 11.77
CA LYS A 34 -17.68 -8.23 11.09
C LYS A 34 -18.64 -7.20 10.51
N LYS A 35 -18.87 -6.08 11.20
CA LYS A 35 -19.69 -4.99 10.66
C LYS A 35 -19.06 -4.38 9.41
N ILE A 36 -17.74 -4.21 9.39
CA ILE A 36 -17.04 -3.67 8.22
C ILE A 36 -17.06 -4.70 7.09
N PHE A 37 -16.79 -5.97 7.37
CA PHE A 37 -16.88 -7.06 6.38
C PHE A 37 -18.25 -7.07 5.68
N ASN A 38 -19.34 -6.96 6.44
CA ASN A 38 -20.69 -6.93 5.89
C ASN A 38 -20.97 -5.69 5.00
N ARG A 39 -20.17 -4.62 5.11
CA ARG A 39 -20.24 -3.48 4.18
C ARG A 39 -19.49 -3.74 2.88
N PHE A 40 -18.51 -4.64 2.90
CA PHE A 40 -17.81 -5.11 1.70
C PHE A 40 -18.63 -6.18 0.98
N ASP A 41 -19.26 -7.10 1.72
CA ASP A 41 -20.06 -8.21 1.19
C ASP A 41 -21.45 -7.73 0.72
N TYR A 42 -21.52 -7.14 -0.48
CA TYR A 42 -22.77 -6.60 -1.03
C TYR A 42 -23.81 -7.66 -1.31
N ASN A 43 -23.38 -8.86 -1.71
CA ASN A 43 -24.30 -9.94 -2.10
C ASN A 43 -24.68 -10.87 -0.92
N GLY A 44 -23.92 -10.82 0.19
CA GLY A 44 -24.20 -11.53 1.42
C GLY A 44 -23.78 -13.01 1.41
N ASN A 45 -22.87 -13.42 0.54
CA ASN A 45 -22.42 -14.82 0.42
C ASN A 45 -21.29 -15.18 1.42
N GLY A 46 -20.80 -14.22 2.21
CA GLY A 46 -19.77 -14.44 3.21
C GLY A 46 -18.33 -14.49 2.66
N ILE A 47 -18.12 -14.13 1.40
CA ILE A 47 -16.81 -14.03 0.74
C ILE A 47 -16.75 -12.77 -0.12
N LEU A 48 -15.57 -12.19 -0.31
CA LEU A 48 -15.43 -10.94 -1.06
C LEU A 48 -14.73 -11.17 -2.39
N SER A 49 -15.40 -10.78 -3.47
CA SER A 49 -14.78 -10.67 -4.78
C SER A 49 -13.95 -9.39 -4.91
N LEU A 50 -13.03 -9.33 -5.88
CA LEU A 50 -12.27 -8.10 -6.18
C LEU A 50 -13.18 -6.90 -6.47
N ALA A 51 -14.32 -7.12 -7.14
CA ALA A 51 -15.26 -6.04 -7.45
C ALA A 51 -15.94 -5.46 -6.20
N GLU A 52 -16.27 -6.33 -5.23
CA GLU A 52 -16.84 -5.92 -3.94
C GLU A 52 -15.83 -5.15 -3.11
N ILE A 53 -14.58 -5.61 -3.08
CA ILE A 53 -13.47 -4.91 -2.42
C ILE A 53 -13.25 -3.54 -3.06
N ASP A 54 -13.13 -3.47 -4.39
CA ASP A 54 -12.88 -2.22 -5.10
C ASP A 54 -13.98 -1.18 -4.83
N LYS A 55 -15.24 -1.61 -4.88
CA LYS A 55 -16.39 -0.76 -4.58
C LYS A 55 -16.40 -0.29 -3.13
N ALA A 56 -16.17 -1.20 -2.18
CA ALA A 56 -16.16 -0.86 -0.77
C ALA A 56 -15.00 0.07 -0.39
N VAL A 57 -13.83 -0.08 -1.02
CA VAL A 57 -12.70 0.84 -0.84
C VAL A 57 -13.07 2.25 -1.29
N ILE A 58 -13.73 2.41 -2.43
CA ILE A 58 -14.22 3.72 -2.89
C ILE A 58 -15.16 4.36 -1.86
N GLU A 59 -16.08 3.58 -1.28
CA GLU A 59 -17.10 4.10 -0.37
C GLU A 59 -16.60 4.34 1.07
N ILE A 60 -15.67 3.52 1.56
CA ILE A 60 -15.26 3.48 2.97
C ILE A 60 -13.88 4.13 3.16
N TYR A 61 -12.98 3.96 2.20
CA TYR A 61 -11.60 4.43 2.25
C TYR A 61 -11.26 5.27 1.00
N PRO A 62 -11.94 6.41 0.78
CA PRO A 62 -11.78 7.20 -0.46
C PRO A 62 -10.34 7.66 -0.71
N HIS A 63 -9.53 7.79 0.34
CA HIS A 63 -8.10 8.12 0.23
C HIS A 63 -7.23 7.00 -0.36
N LEU A 64 -7.73 5.75 -0.43
CA LEU A 64 -7.06 4.61 -1.06
C LEU A 64 -7.60 4.33 -2.47
N ALA A 65 -8.72 4.96 -2.84
CA ALA A 65 -9.54 4.56 -3.99
C ALA A 65 -8.88 4.85 -5.35
N GLU A 66 -8.02 5.87 -5.40
CA GLU A 66 -7.33 6.29 -6.63
C GLU A 66 -6.16 5.37 -6.98
N ASP A 67 -5.61 4.67 -6.00
CA ASP A 67 -4.39 3.88 -6.12
C ASP A 67 -4.71 2.41 -6.45
N LYS A 68 -5.36 2.20 -7.60
CA LYS A 68 -5.79 0.86 -8.07
C LYS A 68 -4.69 -0.21 -8.04
N PRO A 69 -3.43 0.07 -8.41
CA PRO A 69 -2.36 -0.92 -8.29
C PRO A 69 -2.14 -1.41 -6.85
N ALA A 70 -2.25 -0.52 -5.86
CA ALA A 70 -2.13 -0.88 -4.45
C ALA A 70 -3.28 -1.78 -3.99
N ILE A 71 -4.52 -1.47 -4.39
CA ILE A 71 -5.70 -2.30 -4.09
C ILE A 71 -5.53 -3.70 -4.68
N MET A 72 -5.12 -3.79 -5.95
CA MET A 72 -4.91 -5.07 -6.62
C MET A 72 -3.79 -5.88 -5.97
N ARG A 73 -2.70 -5.23 -5.55
CA ARG A 73 -1.60 -5.88 -4.85
C ARG A 73 -2.02 -6.40 -3.47
N ALA A 74 -2.81 -5.63 -2.74
CA ALA A 74 -3.37 -6.01 -1.44
C ALA A 74 -4.30 -7.22 -1.54
N TYR A 75 -5.21 -7.21 -2.52
CA TYR A 75 -6.09 -8.33 -2.81
C TYR A 75 -5.28 -9.61 -3.12
N LYS A 76 -4.35 -9.56 -4.08
CA LYS A 76 -3.50 -10.72 -4.44
C LYS A 76 -2.65 -11.25 -3.28
N ALA A 77 -2.25 -10.39 -2.35
CA ALA A 77 -1.47 -10.79 -1.17
C ALA A 77 -2.33 -11.32 -0.01
N THR A 78 -3.64 -11.11 -0.10
CA THR A 78 -4.64 -11.60 0.86
C THR A 78 -5.17 -12.96 0.44
N ASP A 79 -5.46 -13.15 -0.85
CA ASP A 79 -5.99 -14.41 -1.43
C ASP A 79 -4.91 -15.51 -1.41
N THR A 80 -4.76 -16.13 -0.24
CA THR A 80 -3.75 -17.19 -0.02
C THR A 80 -4.22 -18.55 -0.49
N SER A 81 -5.55 -18.76 -0.53
CA SER A 81 -6.18 -19.96 -1.09
C SER A 81 -6.12 -20.00 -2.61
N GLN A 82 -5.91 -18.85 -3.27
CA GLN A 82 -5.93 -18.68 -4.73
C GLN A 82 -7.27 -19.08 -5.35
N ASP A 83 -8.36 -18.93 -4.59
CA ASP A 83 -9.71 -19.20 -5.08
C ASP A 83 -10.37 -17.97 -5.72
N GLY A 84 -9.69 -16.81 -5.68
CA GLY A 84 -10.19 -15.56 -6.22
C GLY A 84 -11.12 -14.81 -5.29
N PHE A 85 -11.24 -15.22 -4.02
CA PHE A 85 -12.07 -14.57 -3.03
C PHE A 85 -11.29 -14.27 -1.74
N VAL A 86 -11.85 -13.40 -0.90
CA VAL A 86 -11.34 -13.12 0.44
C VAL A 86 -12.40 -13.52 1.45
N ASP A 87 -12.09 -14.46 2.33
CA ASP A 87 -13.00 -14.87 3.39
C ASP A 87 -12.90 -13.96 4.64
N PHE A 88 -13.80 -14.18 5.61
CA PHE A 88 -13.81 -13.38 6.84
C PHE A 88 -12.52 -13.52 7.69
N LYS A 89 -11.83 -14.65 7.63
CA LYS A 89 -10.57 -14.87 8.37
C LYS A 89 -9.43 -14.08 7.73
N GLU A 90 -9.45 -13.95 6.42
CA GLU A 90 -8.47 -13.18 5.65
C GLU A 90 -8.75 -11.67 5.65
N PHE A 91 -9.99 -11.25 5.93
CA PHE A 91 -10.39 -9.85 5.88
C PHE A 91 -9.56 -8.90 6.76
N GLY A 92 -9.16 -9.32 7.96
CA GLY A 92 -8.29 -8.50 8.82
C GLY A 92 -7.00 -8.11 8.09
N ARG A 93 -6.34 -9.13 7.53
CA ARG A 93 -5.13 -8.99 6.71
C ARG A 93 -5.37 -8.13 5.47
N LEU A 94 -6.55 -8.23 4.82
CA LEU A 94 -6.88 -7.38 3.67
C LEU A 94 -6.77 -5.89 4.01
N ILE A 95 -7.38 -5.47 5.13
CA ILE A 95 -7.40 -4.05 5.51
C ILE A 95 -5.99 -3.55 5.81
N ASP A 96 -5.18 -4.33 6.54
CA ASP A 96 -3.81 -3.94 6.85
C ASP A 96 -2.96 -3.85 5.57
N LEU A 97 -3.15 -4.79 4.64
CA LEU A 97 -2.47 -4.79 3.34
C LEU A 97 -2.93 -3.64 2.44
N LEU A 98 -4.20 -3.26 2.45
CA LEU A 98 -4.70 -2.08 1.70
C LEU A 98 -3.94 -0.82 2.12
N HIS A 99 -3.78 -0.59 3.43
CA HIS A 99 -3.03 0.55 3.94
C HIS A 99 -1.52 0.43 3.64
N TYR A 100 -0.95 -0.76 3.84
CA TYR A 100 0.47 -1.00 3.59
C TYR A 100 0.86 -0.75 2.12
N TYR A 101 0.15 -1.37 1.17
CA TYR A 101 0.45 -1.20 -0.25
C TYR A 101 0.11 0.20 -0.75
N ASN A 102 -0.88 0.89 -0.17
CA ASN A 102 -1.14 2.28 -0.50
C ASN A 102 0.02 3.19 -0.12
N ASN A 103 0.61 2.98 1.07
CA ASN A 103 1.80 3.71 1.51
C ASN A 103 2.98 3.45 0.56
N LEU A 104 3.23 2.20 0.21
CA LEU A 104 4.26 1.85 -0.77
C LEU A 104 4.02 2.52 -2.13
N TYR A 105 2.76 2.58 -2.57
CA TYR A 105 2.41 3.22 -3.83
C TYR A 105 2.59 4.75 -3.79
N GLN A 106 2.42 5.40 -2.63
CA GLN A 106 2.78 6.81 -2.49
C GLN A 106 4.28 7.02 -2.71
N ILE A 107 5.12 6.19 -2.08
CA ILE A 107 6.58 6.27 -2.26
C ILE A 107 6.92 6.00 -3.73
N PHE A 108 6.29 5.01 -4.35
CA PHE A 108 6.49 4.71 -5.78
C PHE A 108 6.17 5.92 -6.67
N LYS A 109 5.06 6.63 -6.41
CA LYS A 109 4.70 7.87 -7.13
C LYS A 109 5.67 9.03 -6.89
N GLU A 110 6.32 9.09 -5.73
CA GLU A 110 7.35 10.11 -5.47
C GLU A 110 8.65 9.81 -6.24
N LEU A 111 8.94 8.54 -6.51
CA LEU A 111 10.10 8.09 -7.28
C LEU A 111 9.89 8.21 -8.79
N ASP A 112 8.68 7.90 -9.27
CA ASP A 112 8.24 7.99 -10.68
C ASP A 112 8.00 9.47 -11.06
N ILE A 113 9.05 10.14 -11.54
CA ILE A 113 9.06 11.59 -11.78
C ILE A 113 8.26 11.92 -13.04
N ASP A 114 8.40 11.09 -14.08
CA ASP A 114 7.73 11.32 -15.36
C ASP A 114 6.32 10.70 -15.47
N ASN A 115 5.90 9.95 -14.45
CA ASN A 115 4.61 9.29 -14.30
C ASN A 115 4.34 8.22 -15.37
N ASP A 116 5.38 7.53 -15.85
CA ASP A 116 5.24 6.42 -16.79
C ASP A 116 4.80 5.09 -16.11
N ARG A 117 4.66 5.12 -14.78
CA ARG A 117 4.30 4.00 -13.88
C ARG A 117 5.40 2.96 -13.72
N ARG A 118 6.65 3.35 -13.98
CA ARG A 118 7.85 2.56 -13.82
C ARG A 118 8.89 3.47 -13.16
N ILE A 119 9.95 2.87 -12.63
CA ILE A 119 11.06 3.62 -12.09
C ILE A 119 12.29 3.25 -12.91
N ASP A 120 12.80 4.21 -13.68
CA ASP A 120 14.06 4.04 -14.38
C ASP A 120 15.28 4.19 -13.45
N PHE A 121 16.47 3.94 -13.97
CA PHE A 121 17.69 4.03 -13.15
C PHE A 121 18.00 5.45 -12.65
N ASN A 122 17.65 6.49 -13.41
CA ASN A 122 17.89 7.88 -13.02
C ASN A 122 16.92 8.32 -11.92
N GLU A 123 15.67 7.90 -12.01
CA GLU A 123 14.63 8.10 -11.00
C GLU A 123 14.99 7.39 -9.70
N PHE A 124 15.34 6.10 -9.79
CA PHE A 124 15.87 5.34 -8.67
C PHE A 124 17.07 6.04 -8.03
N LYS A 125 18.03 6.51 -8.83
CA LYS A 125 19.21 7.22 -8.33
C LYS A 125 18.88 8.53 -7.62
N LYS A 126 17.80 9.23 -7.98
CA LYS A 126 17.39 10.47 -7.30
C LYS A 126 16.68 10.21 -5.97
N GLY A 127 16.03 9.05 -5.82
CA GLY A 127 15.17 8.75 -4.67
C GLY A 127 15.56 7.51 -3.86
N HIS A 128 16.75 6.92 -4.08
CA HIS A 128 17.17 5.71 -3.37
C HIS A 128 17.13 5.84 -1.83
N GLU A 129 17.35 7.05 -1.31
CA GLU A 129 17.29 7.34 0.13
C GLU A 129 15.88 7.14 0.70
N LEU A 130 14.83 7.45 -0.06
CA LEU A 130 13.43 7.21 0.33
C LEU A 130 13.11 5.71 0.48
N MET A 131 13.90 4.87 -0.18
CA MET A 131 13.80 3.40 -0.08
C MET A 131 14.66 2.82 1.05
N GLY A 132 15.31 3.66 1.86
CA GLY A 132 16.24 3.21 2.91
C GLY A 132 17.55 2.65 2.37
N ILE A 133 17.92 3.00 1.12
CA ILE A 133 19.18 2.60 0.51
C ILE A 133 20.20 3.71 0.74
N ASP A 134 21.16 3.47 1.64
CA ASP A 134 22.25 4.40 1.95
C ASP A 134 23.55 3.96 1.25
N VAL A 135 23.60 4.15 -0.08
CA VAL A 135 24.83 3.97 -0.86
C VAL A 135 25.01 5.13 -1.83
N SER A 136 26.21 5.70 -1.89
CA SER A 136 26.49 6.87 -2.74
C SER A 136 27.16 6.52 -4.07
N SER A 137 27.71 5.31 -4.20
CA SER A 137 28.40 4.88 -5.42
C SER A 137 27.40 4.54 -6.52
N THR A 138 27.55 5.15 -7.70
CA THR A 138 26.70 4.83 -8.86
C THR A 138 26.77 3.35 -9.24
N LYS A 139 27.92 2.69 -9.03
CA LYS A 139 28.06 1.25 -9.29
C LYS A 139 27.24 0.40 -8.31
N GLU A 140 27.21 0.79 -7.04
CA GLU A 140 26.43 0.09 -6.02
C GLU A 140 24.93 0.35 -6.18
N LEU A 141 24.54 1.57 -6.52
CA LEU A 141 23.16 1.90 -6.89
C LEU A 141 22.70 1.06 -8.09
N LYS A 142 23.55 0.92 -9.12
CA LYS A 142 23.19 0.08 -10.27
C LYS A 142 23.01 -1.38 -9.88
N LYS A 143 23.89 -1.92 -9.03
CA LYS A 143 23.74 -3.26 -8.48
C LYS A 143 22.42 -3.41 -7.70
N LYS A 144 22.06 -2.44 -6.86
CA LYS A 144 20.79 -2.45 -6.13
C LYS A 144 19.57 -2.34 -7.04
N PHE A 145 19.64 -1.50 -8.06
CA PHE A 145 18.60 -1.42 -9.08
C PHE A 145 18.40 -2.78 -9.77
N ASP A 146 19.48 -3.41 -10.22
CA ASP A 146 19.43 -4.69 -10.93
C ASP A 146 18.98 -5.85 -10.00
N GLU A 147 19.22 -5.76 -8.69
CA GLU A 147 18.69 -6.69 -7.68
C GLU A 147 17.15 -6.56 -7.52
N ILE A 148 16.59 -5.38 -7.77
CA ILE A 148 15.15 -5.09 -7.67
C ILE A 148 14.44 -5.39 -9.00
N ASP A 149 15.05 -5.03 -10.14
CA ASP A 149 14.57 -5.31 -11.51
C ASP A 149 14.75 -6.80 -11.86
N THR A 150 13.94 -7.64 -11.21
CA THR A 150 13.99 -9.10 -11.34
C THR A 150 13.56 -9.62 -12.70
N ASN A 151 12.72 -8.86 -13.42
CA ASN A 151 12.34 -9.22 -14.79
C ASN A 151 13.34 -8.74 -15.84
N HIS A 152 14.36 -7.97 -15.43
CA HIS A 152 15.41 -7.41 -16.29
C HIS A 152 14.86 -6.52 -17.41
N GLY A 153 13.79 -5.80 -17.13
CA GLY A 153 13.11 -4.92 -18.06
C GLY A 153 13.80 -3.57 -18.23
N GLY A 154 14.81 -3.27 -17.41
CA GLY A 154 15.48 -1.99 -17.35
C GLY A 154 14.74 -0.94 -16.52
N HIS A 155 13.63 -1.33 -15.87
CA HIS A 155 12.78 -0.48 -15.06
C HIS A 155 12.20 -1.28 -13.90
N ILE A 156 12.08 -0.66 -12.73
CA ILE A 156 11.43 -1.27 -11.57
C ILE A 156 9.92 -1.06 -11.68
N LEU A 157 9.17 -2.15 -11.68
CA LEU A 157 7.71 -2.13 -11.62
C LEU A 157 7.22 -2.08 -10.17
N PHE A 158 5.97 -1.65 -9.96
CA PHE A 158 5.40 -1.58 -8.60
C PHE A 158 5.40 -2.94 -7.87
N ASP A 159 5.20 -4.05 -8.58
CA ASP A 159 5.26 -5.39 -8.00
C ASP A 159 6.67 -5.72 -7.48
N GLU A 160 7.70 -5.34 -8.22
CA GLU A 160 9.12 -5.53 -7.84
C GLU A 160 9.51 -4.64 -6.66
N PHE A 161 9.07 -3.38 -6.70
CA PHE A 161 9.21 -2.45 -5.59
C PHE A 161 8.58 -3.00 -4.31
N CYS A 162 7.37 -3.57 -4.39
CA CYS A 162 6.70 -4.19 -3.26
C CYS A 162 7.46 -5.40 -2.71
N ILE A 163 8.01 -6.26 -3.59
CA ILE A 163 8.82 -7.41 -3.17
C ILE A 163 10.07 -6.93 -2.43
N TYR A 164 10.74 -5.91 -2.94
CA TYR A 164 11.89 -5.31 -2.28
C TYR A 164 11.54 -4.74 -0.90
N ALA A 165 10.48 -3.92 -0.82
CA ALA A 165 10.04 -3.31 0.43
C ALA A 165 9.66 -4.36 1.50
N ALA A 166 9.01 -5.45 1.08
CA ALA A 166 8.69 -6.57 1.97
C ALA A 166 9.96 -7.29 2.47
N LYS A 167 10.97 -7.49 1.61
CA LYS A 167 12.27 -8.06 2.00
C LYS A 167 12.97 -7.18 3.04
N ILE A 168 13.02 -5.86 2.84
CA ILE A 168 13.65 -4.94 3.79
C ILE A 168 12.93 -4.93 5.14
N LYS A 169 11.59 -4.87 5.12
CA LYS A 169 10.78 -4.97 6.35
C LYS A 169 11.07 -6.27 7.10
N LEU A 170 11.08 -7.40 6.40
CA LEU A 170 11.40 -8.71 6.98
C LEU A 170 12.82 -8.73 7.57
N ILE A 171 13.81 -8.16 6.88
CA ILE A 171 15.20 -8.08 7.35
C ILE A 171 15.34 -7.19 8.59
N SER A 172 14.52 -6.12 8.69
CA SER A 172 14.51 -5.22 9.84
C SER A 172 13.82 -5.79 11.09
N GLU A 173 12.98 -6.81 10.93
CA GLU A 173 12.23 -7.47 12.02
C GLU A 173 12.92 -8.74 12.55
N ILE A 174 14.05 -9.17 11.95
CA ILE A 174 14.86 -10.28 12.46
C ILE A 174 15.64 -9.80 13.70
N PRO A 175 15.47 -10.45 14.88
CA PRO A 175 16.32 -10.18 16.05
C PRO A 175 17.80 -10.36 15.69
N GLN A 176 18.64 -9.40 16.11
CA GLN A 176 20.07 -9.34 15.77
C GLN A 176 20.83 -10.66 16.06
N ASP A 177 20.32 -11.42 17.03
CA ASP A 177 20.81 -12.70 17.53
C ASP A 177 20.84 -13.81 16.46
N ALA A 178 20.02 -13.71 15.40
CA ALA A 178 19.96 -14.71 14.34
C ALA A 178 20.96 -14.49 13.19
N LYS A 179 21.60 -13.30 13.11
CA LYS A 179 22.58 -12.99 12.05
C LYS A 179 23.97 -13.57 12.32
N GLU A 180 24.33 -13.83 13.59
CA GLU A 180 25.67 -14.36 13.95
C GLU A 180 25.82 -15.88 13.75
N ALA A 181 24.72 -16.61 13.50
CA ALA A 181 24.77 -18.07 13.34
C ALA A 181 25.16 -18.56 11.93
N GLN A 182 25.33 -17.67 10.94
CA GLN A 182 25.69 -18.05 9.56
C GLN A 182 27.12 -17.67 9.14
N GLU A 183 27.87 -16.89 9.94
CA GLU A 183 29.25 -16.48 9.59
C GLU A 183 30.35 -17.29 10.28
N THR A 184 30.04 -18.33 11.07
CA THR A 184 31.04 -19.14 11.80
C THR A 184 31.35 -20.52 11.19
N GLN A 185 30.95 -20.80 9.94
CA GLN A 185 31.24 -22.10 9.31
C GLN A 185 32.09 -22.09 8.03
N GLU A 186 32.63 -20.96 7.58
CA GLU A 186 33.46 -20.94 6.36
C GLU A 186 34.98 -20.74 6.55
N ASP A 187 35.48 -20.58 7.78
CA ASP A 187 36.93 -20.60 8.03
C ASP A 187 37.33 -21.85 8.82
N ASN A 188 37.63 -22.94 8.09
CA ASN A 188 38.40 -24.07 8.60
C ASN A 188 39.35 -24.60 7.52
#